data_AF-X1C8Z1-F1
#
_entry.id   AF-X1C8Z1-F1
#
_cell.length_a   1.000
_cell.length_b   1.000
_cell.length_c   1.000
_cell.angle_alpha   90.00
_cell.angle_beta   90.00
_cell.angle_gamma   90.00
#
_symmetry.space_group_name_H-M   'P 1'
#
loop_
_entity.id
_entity.type
_entity.pdbx_description
1 polymer ?
#
loop_
_entity_poly.entity_id
_entity_poly.type
_entity_poly.pdbx_seq_one_letter_code
_entity_poly.pdbx_strand_id
1 'polypeptide(L)'
;MSKLKVLLIPDAWGWAFAFNARGVKKHSKHDITIRPFAKQGDWKGGLTPEIIKKHDVVFIFSMWIWNRLTDSVREEIEKKPIILYCCGTAFSKPSDCITAYAVCTERLVSKAKAIGIENPVLLEEGVDVEIFKPAKKLGSAKLRVGWAGNPKQPLNRYHLLEQLKYPVKTMIQRDRKFLVKNRSRQPMVDFYNGLD
;
A
#
# COMPACT_ATOMS: atom_id res chain seq x y z
N MET A 1 15.64 -2.95 24.74
CA MET A 1 14.21 -2.59 24.60
C MET A 1 13.43 -3.82 24.17
N SER A 2 12.26 -4.07 24.77
CA SER A 2 11.37 -5.16 24.36
C SER A 2 10.84 -4.94 22.94
N LYS A 3 10.59 -6.03 22.21
CA LYS A 3 10.00 -5.95 20.87
C LYS A 3 8.52 -5.60 20.99
N LEU A 4 8.12 -4.45 20.46
CA LEU A 4 6.71 -4.09 20.27
C LEU A 4 5.99 -5.08 19.33
N LYS A 5 4.72 -5.35 19.62
CA LYS A 5 3.78 -6.02 18.72
C LYS A 5 3.06 -4.97 17.89
N VAL A 6 3.33 -4.93 16.58
CA VAL A 6 2.77 -3.93 15.67
C VAL A 6 1.80 -4.59 14.70
N LEU A 7 0.59 -4.04 14.63
CA LEU A 7 -0.43 -4.44 13.68
C LEU A 7 -0.40 -3.54 12.44
N LEU A 8 -0.09 -4.11 11.29
CA LEU A 8 -0.15 -3.46 10.00
C LEU A 8 -1.48 -3.79 9.30
N ILE A 9 -2.27 -2.76 8.98
CA ILE A 9 -3.59 -2.87 8.37
C ILE A 9 -3.55 -2.32 6.93
N PRO A 10 -3.21 -3.17 5.94
CA PRO A 10 -3.43 -2.85 4.53
C PRO A 10 -4.91 -2.96 4.16
N ASP A 11 -5.26 -2.56 2.95
CA ASP A 11 -6.63 -2.62 2.44
C ASP A 11 -7.06 -4.08 2.18
N ALA A 12 -6.28 -4.82 1.39
CA ALA A 12 -6.58 -6.19 1.00
C ALA A 12 -5.30 -7.01 0.78
N TRP A 13 -5.42 -8.35 0.88
CA TRP A 13 -4.33 -9.23 0.51
C TRP A 13 -3.98 -9.11 -0.98
N GLY A 14 -2.70 -9.22 -1.32
CA GLY A 14 -2.23 -9.19 -2.70
C GLY A 14 -2.33 -7.83 -3.39
N TRP A 15 -2.76 -6.79 -2.68
CA TRP A 15 -2.72 -5.40 -3.13
C TRP A 15 -1.42 -4.68 -2.72
N ALA A 16 -1.21 -3.46 -3.22
CA ALA A 16 0.03 -2.70 -3.08
C ALA A 16 0.51 -2.62 -1.61
N PHE A 17 -0.35 -2.17 -0.69
CA PHE A 17 0.05 -2.02 0.71
C PHE A 17 0.29 -3.33 1.45
N ALA A 18 -0.32 -4.44 1.03
CA ALA A 18 0.03 -5.75 1.59
C ALA A 18 1.45 -6.17 1.22
N PHE A 19 1.97 -5.73 0.07
CA PHE A 19 3.39 -5.93 -0.26
C PHE A 19 4.31 -5.04 0.56
N ASN A 20 3.95 -3.76 0.78
CA ASN A 20 4.73 -2.88 1.66
C ASN A 20 4.77 -3.45 3.08
N ALA A 21 3.63 -3.88 3.62
CA ALA A 21 3.54 -4.51 4.95
C ALA A 21 4.40 -5.78 5.06
N ARG A 22 4.49 -6.59 4.00
CA ARG A 22 5.40 -7.75 3.96
C ARG A 22 6.87 -7.36 3.99
N GLY A 23 7.25 -6.28 3.30
CA GLY A 23 8.60 -5.72 3.36
C GLY A 23 8.94 -5.24 4.77
N VAL A 24 8.05 -4.44 5.38
CA VAL A 24 8.19 -4.01 6.77
C VAL A 24 8.34 -5.21 7.71
N LYS A 25 7.49 -6.24 7.57
CA LYS A 25 7.61 -7.46 8.37
C LYS A 25 8.96 -8.16 8.20
N LYS A 26 9.47 -8.25 6.98
CA LYS A 26 10.76 -8.91 6.67
C LYS A 26 11.95 -8.19 7.31
N HIS A 27 11.93 -6.86 7.33
CA HIS A 27 13.08 -6.04 7.75
C HIS A 27 12.92 -5.40 9.14
N SER A 28 11.80 -5.61 9.82
CA SER A 28 11.55 -5.02 11.14
C SER A 28 12.22 -5.78 12.28
N LYS A 29 12.68 -5.04 13.29
CA LYS A 29 13.13 -5.57 14.58
C LYS A 29 11.96 -5.92 15.53
N HIS A 30 10.76 -5.46 15.23
CA HIS A 30 9.53 -5.63 16.03
C HIS A 30 8.75 -6.87 15.61
N ASP A 31 7.80 -7.30 16.45
CA ASP A 31 6.89 -8.39 16.08
C ASP A 31 5.75 -7.84 15.22
N ILE A 32 5.76 -8.20 13.93
CA ILE A 32 4.84 -7.64 12.94
C ILE A 32 3.74 -8.64 12.58
N THR A 33 2.49 -8.23 12.84
CA THR A 33 1.29 -8.89 12.32
C THR A 33 0.71 -8.08 11.18
N ILE A 34 0.38 -8.75 10.08
CA ILE A 34 -0.32 -8.13 8.95
C ILE A 34 -1.74 -8.65 8.95
N ARG A 35 -2.71 -7.75 9.05
CA ARG A 35 -4.13 -8.09 8.96
C ARG A 35 -4.87 -7.05 8.13
N PRO A 36 -5.23 -7.35 6.88
CA PRO A 36 -5.94 -6.39 6.05
C PRO A 36 -7.34 -6.11 6.58
N PHE A 37 -7.84 -4.93 6.22
CA PHE A 37 -9.21 -4.52 6.42
C PHE A 37 -10.20 -5.50 5.76
N ALA A 38 -9.95 -5.87 4.50
CA ALA A 38 -10.74 -6.84 3.74
C ALA A 38 -10.24 -8.29 3.95
N LYS A 39 -11.15 -9.26 4.07
CA LYS A 39 -10.77 -10.68 4.05
C LYS A 39 -10.49 -11.14 2.61
N GLN A 40 -9.89 -12.33 2.45
CA GLN A 40 -9.63 -12.87 1.12
C GLN A 40 -10.93 -13.03 0.33
N GLY A 41 -11.00 -12.39 -0.84
CA GLY A 41 -12.18 -12.45 -1.72
C GLY A 41 -13.38 -11.60 -1.30
N ASP A 42 -13.33 -10.86 -0.19
CA ASP A 42 -14.45 -10.04 0.31
C ASP A 42 -13.97 -8.74 0.99
N TRP A 43 -14.58 -7.63 0.56
CA TRP A 43 -14.31 -6.29 1.07
C TRP A 43 -14.90 -6.03 2.47
N LYS A 44 -15.68 -6.96 3.02
CA LYS A 44 -16.24 -6.89 4.38
C LYS A 44 -15.37 -7.70 5.37
N GLY A 45 -14.40 -7.00 5.97
CA GLY A 45 -13.86 -7.27 7.31
C GLY A 45 -13.08 -8.57 7.54
N GLY A 46 -11.74 -8.51 7.45
CA GLY A 46 -10.82 -9.53 7.98
C GLY A 46 -10.21 -9.20 9.36
N LEU A 47 -10.57 -8.03 9.90
CA LEU A 47 -10.05 -7.43 11.12
C LEU A 47 -11.11 -7.48 12.22
N THR A 48 -10.72 -7.86 13.44
CA THR A 48 -11.62 -7.94 14.61
C THR A 48 -11.02 -7.20 15.81
N PRO A 49 -11.86 -6.78 16.78
CA PRO A 49 -11.41 -6.16 18.04
C PRO A 49 -10.34 -6.99 18.78
N GLU A 50 -10.48 -8.31 18.81
CA GLU A 50 -9.57 -9.23 19.51
C GLU A 50 -8.18 -9.26 18.88
N ILE A 51 -8.10 -9.05 17.57
CA ILE A 51 -6.81 -8.92 16.88
C ILE A 51 -6.14 -7.64 17.36
N ILE A 52 -6.86 -6.51 17.44
CA ILE A 52 -6.30 -5.22 17.84
C ILE A 52 -5.78 -5.26 19.27
N LYS A 53 -6.55 -5.82 20.20
CA LYS A 53 -6.19 -5.93 21.63
C LYS A 53 -4.83 -6.57 21.89
N LYS A 54 -4.41 -7.51 21.03
CA LYS A 54 -3.14 -8.25 21.14
C LYS A 54 -1.89 -7.46 20.74
N HIS A 55 -2.04 -6.25 20.22
CA HIS A 55 -0.95 -5.44 19.69
C HIS A 55 -0.77 -4.15 20.50
N ASP A 56 0.44 -3.62 20.46
CA ASP A 56 0.84 -2.41 21.17
C ASP A 56 0.63 -1.17 20.29
N VAL A 57 0.88 -1.29 18.99
CA VAL A 57 0.79 -0.17 18.01
C VAL A 57 -0.01 -0.60 16.78
N VAL A 58 -0.81 0.31 16.23
CA VAL A 58 -1.58 0.08 15.01
C VAL A 58 -1.08 1.01 13.90
N PHE A 59 -0.81 0.46 12.73
CA PHE A 59 -0.44 1.20 11.53
C PHE A 59 -1.48 0.95 10.43
N ILE A 60 -2.07 2.02 9.91
CA ILE A 60 -3.15 1.97 8.93
C ILE A 60 -2.65 2.56 7.60
N PHE A 61 -2.71 1.78 6.52
CA PHE A 61 -2.11 2.18 5.23
C PHE A 61 -2.90 3.21 4.40
N SER A 62 -4.08 3.65 4.87
CA SER A 62 -4.81 4.75 4.21
C SER A 62 -5.93 5.32 5.07
N MET A 63 -6.23 6.60 4.89
CA MET A 63 -7.45 7.25 5.40
C MET A 63 -8.73 6.53 4.93
N TRP A 64 -8.71 5.94 3.72
CA TRP A 64 -9.85 5.19 3.19
C TRP A 64 -10.22 3.98 4.06
N ILE A 65 -9.21 3.30 4.62
CA ILE A 65 -9.40 2.18 5.56
C ILE A 65 -9.96 2.74 6.87
N TRP A 66 -9.34 3.78 7.44
CA TRP A 66 -9.78 4.41 8.68
C TRP A 66 -11.29 4.74 8.63
N ASN A 67 -11.72 5.40 7.56
CA ASN A 67 -13.10 5.82 7.36
C ASN A 67 -14.10 4.67 7.11
N ARG A 68 -13.65 3.42 6.98
CA ARG A 68 -14.49 2.24 6.74
C ARG A 68 -14.41 1.18 7.82
N LEU A 69 -13.62 1.41 8.87
CA LEU A 69 -13.62 0.55 10.04
C LEU A 69 -15.03 0.51 10.65
N THR A 70 -15.44 -0.66 11.13
CA THR A 70 -16.65 -0.75 11.96
C THR A 70 -16.40 -0.07 13.29
N ASP A 71 -17.46 0.41 13.94
CA ASP A 71 -17.36 1.14 15.21
C ASP A 71 -16.60 0.32 16.26
N SER A 72 -16.95 -0.95 16.43
CA SER A 72 -16.27 -1.86 17.37
C SER A 72 -14.77 -2.04 17.13
N VAL A 73 -14.33 -1.98 15.87
CA VAL A 73 -12.91 -2.09 15.50
C VAL A 73 -12.21 -0.74 15.73
N ARG A 74 -12.88 0.36 15.37
CA ARG A 74 -12.37 1.71 15.57
C ARG A 74 -12.15 2.00 17.06
N GLU A 75 -13.14 1.72 17.90
CA GLU A 75 -13.07 1.91 19.36
C GLU A 75 -11.85 1.24 20.00
N GLU A 76 -11.48 0.03 19.54
CA GLU A 76 -10.28 -0.65 20.05
C GLU A 76 -8.98 -0.07 19.51
N ILE A 77 -8.98 0.45 18.28
CA ILE A 77 -7.78 1.12 17.71
C ILE A 77 -7.53 2.45 18.43
N GLU A 78 -8.58 3.21 18.77
CA GLU A 78 -8.48 4.50 19.46
C GLU A 78 -7.84 4.42 20.85
N LYS A 79 -7.75 3.21 21.42
CA LYS A 79 -7.07 2.93 22.70
C LYS A 79 -5.56 2.69 22.54
N LYS A 80 -5.01 2.77 21.31
CA LYS A 80 -3.62 2.44 20.98
C LYS A 80 -2.93 3.64 20.32
N PRO A 81 -1.60 3.72 20.33
CA PRO A 81 -0.88 4.58 19.41
C PRO A 81 -1.20 4.21 17.95
N ILE A 82 -1.63 5.20 17.17
CA ILE A 82 -2.06 5.01 15.78
C ILE A 82 -1.14 5.78 14.84
N ILE A 83 -0.57 5.06 13.88
CA ILE A 83 0.12 5.66 12.73
C ILE A 83 -0.82 5.55 11.53
N LEU A 84 -1.22 6.69 10.99
CA LEU A 84 -1.99 6.75 9.75
C LEU A 84 -1.07 7.11 8.60
N TYR A 85 -0.91 6.19 7.65
CA TYR A 85 -0.18 6.42 6.42
C TYR A 85 -1.13 6.89 5.32
N CYS A 86 -0.82 8.04 4.74
CA CYS A 86 -1.60 8.67 3.68
C CYS A 86 -0.74 8.88 2.44
N CYS A 87 -0.91 8.00 1.46
CA CYS A 87 -0.40 8.19 0.10
C CYS A 87 -1.57 8.13 -0.90
N GLY A 88 -1.72 9.17 -1.71
CA GLY A 88 -2.76 9.24 -2.74
C GLY A 88 -3.68 10.47 -2.62
N THR A 89 -4.93 10.31 -3.06
CA THR A 89 -5.88 11.42 -3.25
C THR A 89 -6.78 11.71 -2.06
N ALA A 90 -6.91 10.77 -1.12
CA ALA A 90 -7.73 10.94 0.09
C ALA A 90 -6.91 11.64 1.18
N PHE A 91 -6.74 12.96 1.05
CA PHE A 91 -6.11 13.82 2.04
C PHE A 91 -7.17 14.59 2.82
N SER A 92 -7.29 14.27 4.11
CA SER A 92 -8.14 15.00 5.05
C SER A 92 -7.46 15.05 6.41
N LYS A 93 -7.86 16.02 7.23
CA LYS A 93 -7.44 16.09 8.63
C LYS A 93 -7.91 14.81 9.33
N PRO A 94 -7.02 14.05 9.99
CA PRO A 94 -7.40 12.86 10.73
C PRO A 94 -8.17 13.23 12.00
N SER A 95 -8.78 12.21 12.62
CA SER A 95 -9.24 12.30 14.01
C SER A 95 -8.08 12.56 14.96
N ASP A 96 -8.34 13.24 16.08
CA ASP A 96 -7.31 13.64 17.05
C ASP A 96 -6.62 12.45 17.75
N CYS A 97 -7.22 11.25 17.68
CA CYS A 97 -6.64 10.00 18.18
C CYS A 97 -5.42 9.52 17.37
N ILE A 98 -5.19 10.06 16.16
CA ILE A 98 -4.05 9.67 15.33
C ILE A 98 -2.74 10.25 15.91
N THR A 99 -1.89 9.36 16.41
CA THR A 99 -0.61 9.71 17.05
C THR A 99 0.43 10.21 16.07
N ALA A 100 0.48 9.64 14.86
CA ALA A 100 1.40 10.07 13.82
C ALA A 100 0.76 9.99 12.43
N TYR A 101 1.04 11.01 11.62
CA TYR A 101 0.56 11.09 10.25
C TYR A 101 1.73 10.92 9.30
N ALA A 102 1.79 9.78 8.61
CA ALA A 102 2.88 9.44 7.72
C ALA A 102 2.52 9.65 6.25
N VAL A 103 3.46 10.13 5.45
CA VAL A 103 3.31 10.39 4.01
C VAL A 103 4.57 9.98 3.26
N CYS A 104 4.51 9.75 1.95
CA CYS A 104 5.66 9.20 1.19
C CYS A 104 6.40 10.17 0.28
N THR A 105 6.01 11.44 0.22
CA THR A 105 6.73 12.44 -0.59
C THR A 105 6.71 13.80 0.09
N GLU A 106 7.72 14.63 -0.20
CA GLU A 106 7.78 16.03 0.24
C GLU A 106 6.54 16.83 -0.19
N ARG A 107 6.02 16.56 -1.40
CA ARG A 107 4.77 17.17 -1.86
C ARG A 107 3.61 16.87 -0.91
N LEU A 108 3.54 15.64 -0.38
CA LEU A 108 2.52 15.24 0.57
C LEU A 108 2.78 15.79 1.98
N VAL A 109 4.05 16.02 2.37
CA VAL A 109 4.40 16.75 3.60
C VAL A 109 3.81 18.16 3.56
N SER A 110 4.03 18.90 2.48
CA SER A 110 3.47 20.24 2.31
C SER A 110 1.94 20.23 2.32
N LYS A 111 1.31 19.25 1.68
CA LYS A 111 -0.16 19.08 1.72
C LYS A 111 -0.68 18.75 3.11
N ALA A 112 0.03 17.93 3.89
CA ALA A 112 -0.35 17.59 5.25
C ALA A 112 -0.29 18.82 6.17
N LYS A 113 0.77 19.64 6.05
CA LYS A 113 0.87 20.92 6.79
C LYS A 113 -0.27 21.87 6.43
N ALA A 114 -0.66 21.96 5.16
CA ALA A 114 -1.75 22.81 4.71
C ALA A 114 -3.14 22.43 5.29
N ILE A 115 -3.32 21.19 5.76
CA ILE A 115 -4.55 20.73 6.43
C ILE A 115 -4.42 20.69 7.97
N GLY A 116 -3.36 21.31 8.51
CA GLY A 116 -3.15 21.46 9.95
C GLY A 116 -2.42 20.31 10.63
N ILE A 117 -1.65 19.49 9.90
CA ILE A 117 -0.74 18.51 10.52
C ILE A 117 0.59 19.21 10.83
N GLU A 118 0.91 19.36 12.11
CA GLU A 118 2.14 20.04 12.53
C GLU A 118 3.40 19.25 12.14
N ASN A 119 3.42 17.94 12.47
CA ASN A 119 4.60 17.08 12.34
C ASN A 119 4.31 15.83 11.50
N PRO A 120 4.06 15.96 10.18
CA PRO A 120 3.94 14.81 9.31
C PRO A 120 5.29 14.07 9.21
N VAL A 121 5.24 12.75 9.23
CA VAL A 121 6.42 11.89 9.09
C VAL A 121 6.60 11.52 7.62
N LEU A 122 7.75 11.86 7.03
CA LEU A 122 8.12 11.37 5.72
C LEU A 122 8.62 9.92 5.83
N LEU A 123 7.87 8.99 5.23
CA LEU A 123 8.23 7.59 5.06
C LEU A 123 8.44 7.29 3.57
N GLU A 124 9.69 7.37 3.14
CA GLU A 124 10.07 7.08 1.75
C GLU A 124 9.80 5.60 1.42
N GLU A 125 9.13 5.35 0.29
CA GLU A 125 8.91 3.98 -0.18
C GLU A 125 10.16 3.46 -0.89
N GLY A 126 10.66 2.31 -0.44
CA GLY A 126 11.78 1.61 -1.08
C GLY A 126 11.34 0.57 -2.11
N VAL A 127 12.27 0.14 -2.96
CA VAL A 127 12.11 -0.99 -3.89
C VAL A 127 12.78 -2.23 -3.31
N ASP A 128 12.10 -3.38 -3.37
CA ASP A 128 12.65 -4.67 -2.95
C ASP A 128 13.62 -5.20 -4.02
N VAL A 129 14.91 -4.86 -3.87
CA VAL A 129 15.99 -5.19 -4.83
C VAL A 129 16.29 -6.70 -4.91
N GLU A 130 15.80 -7.51 -3.98
CA GLU A 130 15.90 -8.96 -4.10
C GLU A 130 14.90 -9.52 -5.13
N ILE A 131 13.83 -8.78 -5.39
CA ILE A 131 12.73 -9.17 -6.26
C ILE A 131 12.82 -8.46 -7.61
N PHE A 132 13.02 -7.15 -7.60
CA PHE A 132 13.19 -6.35 -8.82
C PHE A 132 14.68 -6.23 -9.13
N LYS A 133 15.14 -7.10 -10.03
CA LYS A 133 16.52 -7.11 -10.51
C LYS A 133 16.54 -6.67 -11.97
N PRO A 134 17.48 -5.79 -12.37
CA PRO A 134 17.66 -5.44 -13.78
C PRO A 134 17.88 -6.69 -14.62
N ALA A 135 17.37 -6.68 -15.85
CA ALA A 135 17.64 -7.76 -16.81
C ALA A 135 19.16 -7.87 -17.06
N LYS A 136 19.73 -9.09 -16.98
CA LYS A 136 21.15 -9.34 -17.22
C LYS A 136 21.58 -9.14 -18.68
N LYS A 137 20.62 -9.17 -19.61
CA LYS A 137 20.83 -8.91 -21.03
C LYS A 137 19.86 -7.81 -21.44
N LEU A 138 20.40 -6.68 -21.88
CA LEU A 138 19.60 -5.65 -22.53
C LEU A 138 19.00 -6.28 -23.80
N GLY A 139 17.67 -6.26 -23.91
CA GLY A 139 17.01 -6.68 -25.13
C GLY A 139 17.42 -5.82 -26.32
N SER A 140 17.10 -6.25 -27.54
CA SER A 140 17.30 -5.45 -28.76
C SER A 140 16.89 -3.98 -28.57
N ALA A 141 17.57 -3.04 -29.22
CA ALA A 141 17.34 -1.59 -29.18
C ALA A 141 15.94 -1.08 -29.64
N LYS A 142 14.94 -1.97 -29.77
CA LYS A 142 13.57 -1.60 -30.12
C LYS A 142 12.87 -1.02 -28.89
N LEU A 143 12.30 0.17 -29.03
CA LEU A 143 11.44 0.80 -28.03
C LEU A 143 10.30 -0.14 -27.64
N ARG A 144 10.17 -0.41 -26.34
CA ARG A 144 9.05 -1.15 -25.76
C ARG A 144 8.29 -0.24 -24.83
N VAL A 145 6.96 -0.30 -24.89
CA VAL A 145 6.07 0.47 -24.02
C VAL A 145 5.24 -0.49 -23.21
N GLY A 146 5.19 -0.27 -21.90
CA GLY A 146 4.40 -1.07 -20.98
C GLY A 146 3.58 -0.23 -20.02
N TRP A 147 2.46 -0.78 -19.59
CA TRP A 147 1.56 -0.19 -18.60
C TRP A 147 1.16 -1.21 -17.54
N ALA A 148 1.46 -0.92 -16.28
CA ALA A 148 0.96 -1.69 -15.14
C ALA A 148 0.04 -0.80 -14.30
N GLY A 149 -1.23 -1.20 -14.16
CA GLY A 149 -2.20 -0.44 -13.35
C GLY A 149 -3.58 -0.34 -14.01
N ASN A 150 -4.51 0.31 -13.30
CA ASN A 150 -5.89 0.42 -13.77
C ASN A 150 -6.02 1.50 -14.87
N PRO A 151 -6.37 1.15 -16.13
CA PRO A 151 -6.52 2.08 -17.24
C PRO A 151 -7.77 2.96 -17.08
N LYS A 152 -8.75 2.51 -16.28
CA LYS A 152 -10.02 3.22 -16.06
C LYS A 152 -9.90 4.35 -15.04
N GLN A 153 -8.75 4.50 -14.37
CA GLN A 153 -8.56 5.63 -13.45
C GLN A 153 -8.30 6.90 -14.27
N PRO A 154 -9.12 7.96 -14.17
CA PRO A 154 -8.98 9.17 -14.99
C PRO A 154 -7.59 9.82 -14.87
N LEU A 155 -7.00 9.76 -13.68
CA LEU A 155 -5.68 10.32 -13.37
C LEU A 155 -4.53 9.65 -14.15
N ASN A 156 -4.74 8.43 -14.62
CA ASN A 156 -3.70 7.62 -15.24
C ASN A 156 -3.49 7.95 -16.71
N ARG A 157 -4.37 8.76 -17.33
CA ARG A 157 -4.27 9.20 -18.74
C ARG A 157 -3.98 8.07 -19.73
N TYR A 158 -4.48 6.86 -19.45
CA TYR A 158 -4.19 5.66 -20.22
C TYR A 158 -4.54 5.79 -21.71
N HIS A 159 -5.59 6.55 -22.03
CA HIS A 159 -5.99 6.88 -23.41
C HIS A 159 -4.85 7.49 -24.26
N LEU A 160 -3.83 8.11 -23.65
CA LEU A 160 -2.67 8.61 -24.40
C LEU A 160 -1.80 7.48 -24.95
N LEU A 161 -1.77 6.32 -24.28
CA LEU A 161 -1.06 5.13 -24.76
C LEU A 161 -1.76 4.51 -25.98
N GLU A 162 -3.08 4.67 -26.07
CA GLU A 162 -3.89 4.20 -27.22
C GLU A 162 -3.59 4.99 -28.50
N GLN A 163 -2.96 6.18 -28.38
CA GLN A 163 -2.56 7.02 -29.52
C GLN A 163 -1.20 6.63 -30.10
N LEU A 164 -0.45 5.73 -29.45
CA LEU A 164 0.86 5.31 -29.91
C LEU A 164 0.73 4.35 -31.09
N LYS A 165 1.58 4.53 -32.12
CA LYS A 165 1.72 3.57 -33.22
C LYS A 165 2.52 2.31 -32.84
N TYR A 166 2.89 2.18 -31.57
CA TYR A 166 3.72 1.10 -31.03
C TYR A 166 2.86 0.16 -30.18
N PRO A 167 3.16 -1.15 -30.17
CA PRO A 167 2.46 -2.08 -29.30
C PRO A 167 2.72 -1.75 -27.82
N VAL A 168 1.65 -1.59 -27.05
CA VAL A 168 1.71 -1.37 -25.60
C VAL A 168 1.36 -2.67 -24.89
N LYS A 169 2.28 -3.19 -24.08
CA LYS A 169 1.99 -4.34 -23.20
C LYS A 169 1.30 -3.87 -21.94
N THR A 170 0.20 -4.50 -21.55
CA THR A 170 -0.61 -4.03 -20.43
C THR A 170 -0.79 -5.11 -19.36
N MET A 171 -0.65 -4.74 -18.08
CA MET A 171 -0.99 -5.57 -16.93
C MET A 171 -2.09 -4.88 -16.10
N ILE A 172 -3.32 -5.38 -16.25
CA ILE A 172 -4.55 -4.75 -15.71
C ILE A 172 -5.35 -5.76 -14.89
N GLN A 173 -4.70 -6.45 -13.95
CA GLN A 173 -5.39 -7.45 -13.12
C GLN A 173 -5.86 -6.82 -11.80
N ARG A 174 -7.17 -6.94 -11.52
CA ARG A 174 -7.80 -6.41 -10.29
C ARG A 174 -9.03 -7.24 -9.84
N ASP A 175 -9.20 -8.45 -10.36
CA ASP A 175 -10.37 -9.26 -10.01
C ASP A 175 -10.26 -9.85 -8.58
N ARG A 176 -11.33 -10.48 -8.09
CA ARG A 176 -11.33 -11.06 -6.73
C ARG A 176 -10.33 -12.23 -6.60
N LYS A 177 -9.97 -12.88 -7.70
CA LYS A 177 -8.97 -13.96 -7.75
C LYS A 177 -7.54 -13.39 -7.65
N PHE A 178 -7.36 -12.11 -7.91
CA PHE A 178 -6.11 -11.38 -7.74
C PHE A 178 -5.81 -10.98 -6.29
N LEU A 179 -6.83 -10.81 -5.44
CA LEU A 179 -6.67 -10.34 -4.05
C LEU A 179 -6.53 -11.51 -3.06
N VAL A 180 -5.43 -12.25 -3.21
CA VAL A 180 -5.15 -13.46 -2.43
C VAL A 180 -3.97 -13.31 -1.49
N LYS A 181 -4.06 -13.98 -0.33
CA LYS A 181 -2.96 -14.03 0.64
C LYS A 181 -1.74 -14.67 0.00
N ASN A 182 -0.56 -14.13 0.30
CA ASN A 182 0.71 -14.62 -0.22
C ASN A 182 0.82 -14.62 -1.76
N ARG A 183 0.04 -13.78 -2.48
CA ARG A 183 0.21 -13.60 -3.92
C ARG A 183 1.68 -13.39 -4.28
N SER A 184 2.14 -14.11 -5.30
CA SER A 184 3.49 -13.94 -5.84
C SER A 184 3.64 -12.58 -6.51
N ARG A 185 4.81 -11.96 -6.34
CA ARG A 185 5.22 -10.78 -7.11
C ARG A 185 5.83 -11.15 -8.46
N GLN A 186 6.14 -12.43 -8.70
CA GLN A 186 6.84 -12.90 -9.90
C GLN A 186 6.18 -12.47 -11.21
N PRO A 187 4.84 -12.54 -11.40
CA PRO A 187 4.24 -12.07 -12.64
C PRO A 187 4.52 -10.60 -12.95
N MET A 188 4.59 -9.75 -11.91
CA MET A 188 4.93 -8.34 -12.05
C MET A 188 6.41 -8.16 -12.43
N VAL A 189 7.30 -8.94 -11.81
CA VAL A 189 8.73 -8.97 -12.15
C VAL A 189 8.93 -9.40 -13.60
N ASP A 190 8.29 -10.48 -14.03
CA ASP A 190 8.38 -11.00 -15.39
C ASP A 190 7.88 -9.97 -16.41
N PHE A 191 6.83 -9.22 -16.06
CA PHE A 191 6.31 -8.13 -16.89
C PHE A 191 7.33 -7.00 -17.06
N TYR A 192 7.89 -6.48 -15.96
CA TYR A 192 8.90 -5.42 -16.05
C TYR A 192 10.17 -5.89 -16.76
N ASN A 193 10.68 -7.07 -16.44
CA ASN A 193 11.85 -7.65 -17.11
C ASN A 193 11.62 -7.96 -18.59
N GLY A 194 10.37 -8.16 -19.01
CA GLY A 194 10.01 -8.31 -20.42
C GLY A 194 9.93 -6.98 -21.19
N LEU A 195 9.99 -5.85 -20.49
CA LEU A 195 10.05 -4.50 -21.05
C LEU A 195 11.49 -3.98 -21.11
N ASP A 196 12.33 -4.37 -20.14
CA ASP A 196 13.80 -4.21 -20.18
C ASP A 196 14.46 -4.99 -21.35
#